data_AF-A0A011QLG0-F1
#
_entry.id   AF-A0A011QLG0-F1
#
_cell.length_a   1.000
_cell.length_b   1.000
_cell.length_c   1.000
_cell.angle_alpha   90.00
_cell.angle_beta   90.00
_cell.angle_gamma   90.00
#
_symmetry.space_group_name_H-M   'P 1'
#
loop_
_entity.id
_entity.type
_entity.pdbx_description
1 polymer ?
#
loop_
_entity_poly.entity_id
_entity_poly.type
_entity_poly.pdbx_seq_one_letter_code
_entity_poly.pdbx_strand_id
1 'polypeptide(L)'
;MALTEFWGWLDWVARGAGVVAVLLALVGFMFREKWKQVLQKSLASDLERLKAELARDNAEHAAKLLPQFEQVKHDFHQKLEAYKVGLIAQAEAAKAQSEVKKTIALRYSEIEFERLVALDLLLTQISSRVMAFGMVSVQHKQEEHSSRVFDELRAFDVAHSHAEMFLSTVDHSELLSFSKKLNDFVGEHVGSGMPSPPIDAPLLQEIRTLRISAHDKLIARIQGLGRLS
;
A
#
# COMPACT_ATOMS: atom_id res chain seq x y z
N MET A 1 -6.41 -74.77 -111.41
CA MET A 1 -5.73 -73.46 -111.38
C MET A 1 -6.10 -72.57 -110.18
N ALA A 2 -7.03 -72.95 -109.29
CA ALA A 2 -7.45 -72.09 -108.16
C ALA A 2 -6.68 -72.31 -106.84
N LEU A 3 -5.92 -73.41 -106.70
CA LEU A 3 -5.22 -73.75 -105.46
C LEU A 3 -3.90 -72.98 -105.27
N THR A 4 -3.24 -72.54 -106.35
CA THR A 4 -1.95 -71.82 -106.26
C THR A 4 -2.11 -70.35 -105.87
N GLU A 5 -3.23 -69.72 -106.21
CA GLU A 5 -3.51 -68.32 -105.83
C GLU A 5 -3.89 -68.17 -104.35
N PHE A 6 -4.56 -69.17 -103.77
CA PHE A 6 -4.93 -69.18 -102.36
C PHE A 6 -3.70 -69.25 -101.44
N TRP A 7 -2.72 -70.11 -101.76
CA TRP A 7 -1.47 -70.20 -101.01
C TRP A 7 -0.59 -68.96 -101.17
N GLY A 8 -0.59 -68.33 -102.35
CA GLY A 8 0.11 -67.05 -102.57
C GLY A 8 -0.49 -65.87 -101.79
N TRP A 9 -1.82 -65.82 -101.68
CA TRP A 9 -2.51 -64.82 -100.84
C TRP A 9 -2.23 -65.05 -99.34
N LEU A 10 -2.22 -66.31 -98.89
CA LEU A 10 -1.89 -66.66 -97.51
C LEU A 10 -0.43 -66.34 -97.15
N ASP A 11 0.52 -66.56 -98.05
CA ASP A 11 1.93 -66.18 -97.84
C ASP A 11 2.12 -64.64 -97.84
N TRP A 12 1.34 -63.91 -98.64
CA TRP A 12 1.32 -62.44 -98.62
C TRP A 12 0.73 -61.87 -97.32
N VAL A 13 -0.37 -62.44 -96.83
CA VAL A 13 -0.99 -62.07 -95.54
C VAL A 13 -0.07 -62.46 -94.37
N ALA A 14 0.59 -63.62 -94.42
CA ALA A 14 1.54 -64.04 -93.39
C ALA A 14 2.78 -63.14 -93.32
N ARG A 15 3.29 -62.67 -94.47
CA ARG A 15 4.40 -61.69 -94.53
C ARG A 15 3.97 -60.27 -94.13
N GLY A 16 2.72 -59.90 -94.37
CA GLY A 16 2.14 -58.60 -93.96
C GLY A 16 1.76 -58.53 -92.48
N ALA A 17 1.39 -59.65 -91.86
CA ALA A 17 0.89 -59.72 -90.48
C ALA A 17 1.92 -59.21 -89.45
N GLY A 18 3.21 -59.49 -89.65
CA GLY A 18 4.28 -58.99 -88.79
C GLY A 18 4.40 -57.46 -88.80
N VAL A 19 4.25 -56.84 -89.97
CA VAL A 19 4.31 -55.37 -90.12
C VAL A 19 3.06 -54.72 -89.51
N VAL A 20 1.88 -55.31 -89.71
CA VAL A 20 0.63 -54.82 -89.11
C VAL A 20 0.65 -54.94 -87.58
N ALA A 21 1.18 -56.02 -87.03
CA ALA A 21 1.33 -56.18 -85.59
C ALA A 21 2.28 -55.15 -84.97
N VAL A 22 3.40 -54.83 -85.65
CA VAL A 22 4.34 -53.79 -85.22
C VAL A 22 3.69 -52.40 -85.29
N LEU A 23 2.91 -52.10 -86.34
CA LEU A 23 2.16 -50.85 -86.44
C LEU A 23 1.07 -50.72 -85.37
N LEU A 24 0.34 -51.79 -85.05
CA LEU A 24 -0.62 -51.79 -83.95
C LEU A 24 0.06 -51.62 -82.59
N ALA A 25 1.24 -52.23 -82.39
CA ALA A 25 2.04 -52.02 -81.18
C ALA A 25 2.52 -50.56 -81.07
N LEU A 26 2.96 -49.95 -82.18
CA LEU A 26 3.36 -48.54 -82.23
C LEU A 26 2.18 -47.59 -81.99
N VAL A 27 1.01 -47.88 -82.57
CA VAL A 27 -0.22 -47.10 -82.34
C VAL A 27 -0.67 -47.24 -80.88
N GLY A 28 -0.64 -48.45 -80.31
CA GLY A 28 -0.93 -48.69 -78.90
C GLY A 28 0.07 -47.98 -77.97
N PHE A 29 1.35 -47.95 -78.34
CA PHE A 29 2.38 -47.22 -77.61
C PHE A 29 2.17 -45.69 -77.67
N MET A 30 1.92 -45.13 -78.86
CA MET A 30 1.61 -43.70 -79.03
C MET A 30 0.32 -43.30 -78.29
N PHE A 31 -0.70 -44.17 -78.29
CA PHE A 31 -1.93 -43.91 -77.55
C PHE A 31 -1.64 -43.91 -76.04
N ARG A 32 -0.86 -44.87 -75.54
CA ARG A 32 -0.44 -44.92 -74.13
C ARG A 32 0.34 -43.66 -73.72
N GLU A 33 1.25 -43.18 -74.56
CA GLU A 33 2.00 -41.95 -74.29
C GLU A 33 1.12 -40.71 -74.31
N LYS A 34 0.21 -40.58 -75.29
CA LYS A 34 -0.77 -39.47 -75.32
C LYS A 34 -1.68 -39.50 -74.10
N TRP A 35 -2.15 -40.67 -73.66
CA TRP A 35 -2.96 -40.81 -72.45
C TRP A 35 -2.17 -40.43 -71.19
N LYS A 36 -0.89 -40.81 -71.09
CA LYS A 36 -0.04 -40.35 -69.99
C LYS A 36 0.11 -38.83 -69.97
N GLN A 37 0.30 -38.20 -71.14
CA GLN A 37 0.41 -36.74 -71.23
C GLN A 37 -0.90 -36.04 -70.85
N VAL A 38 -2.05 -36.57 -71.28
CA VAL A 38 -3.38 -36.04 -70.91
C VAL A 38 -3.62 -36.20 -69.42
N LEU A 39 -3.31 -37.36 -68.84
CA LEU A 39 -3.43 -37.63 -67.39
C LEU A 39 -2.48 -36.75 -66.57
N GLN A 40 -1.24 -36.54 -67.03
CA GLN A 40 -0.31 -35.64 -66.35
C GLN A 40 -0.79 -34.19 -66.39
N LYS A 41 -1.35 -33.73 -67.51
CA LYS A 41 -1.95 -32.39 -67.61
C LYS A 41 -3.18 -32.23 -66.72
N SER A 42 -4.06 -33.23 -66.66
CA SER A 42 -5.23 -33.17 -65.78
C SER A 42 -4.82 -33.19 -64.30
N LEU A 43 -3.89 -34.06 -63.92
CA LEU A 43 -3.38 -34.13 -62.54
C LEU A 43 -2.61 -32.86 -62.14
N ALA A 44 -1.84 -32.25 -63.04
CA ALA A 44 -1.18 -30.98 -62.78
C ALA A 44 -2.20 -29.86 -62.56
N SER A 45 -3.25 -29.80 -63.39
CA SER A 45 -4.35 -28.83 -63.25
C SER A 45 -5.10 -29.01 -61.92
N ASP A 46 -5.38 -30.26 -61.51
CA ASP A 46 -6.07 -30.54 -60.25
C ASP A 46 -5.20 -30.19 -59.04
N LEU A 47 -3.88 -30.45 -59.12
CA LEU A 47 -2.93 -30.05 -58.09
C LEU A 47 -2.80 -28.53 -57.98
N GLU A 48 -2.75 -27.81 -59.10
CA GLU A 48 -2.73 -26.35 -59.11
C GLU A 48 -4.03 -25.77 -58.52
N ARG A 49 -5.17 -26.37 -58.86
CA ARG A 49 -6.46 -25.99 -58.29
C ARG A 49 -6.52 -26.23 -56.78
N LEU A 50 -6.13 -27.41 -56.30
CA LEU A 50 -6.10 -27.72 -54.87
C LEU A 50 -5.12 -26.82 -54.10
N LYS A 51 -3.97 -26.48 -54.69
CA LYS A 51 -3.04 -25.51 -54.09
C LYS A 51 -3.64 -24.11 -54.01
N ALA A 52 -4.36 -23.68 -55.03
CA ALA A 52 -5.02 -22.38 -55.04
C ALA A 52 -6.17 -22.33 -54.03
N GLU A 53 -6.98 -23.39 -53.92
CA GLU A 53 -8.04 -23.53 -52.91
C GLU A 53 -7.45 -23.52 -51.49
N LEU A 54 -6.39 -24.30 -51.21
CA LEU A 54 -5.72 -24.31 -49.92
C LEU A 54 -5.09 -22.95 -49.56
N ALA A 55 -4.47 -22.27 -50.52
CA ALA A 55 -3.90 -20.94 -50.31
C ALA A 55 -4.99 -19.91 -49.99
N ARG A 56 -6.14 -20.00 -50.65
CA ARG A 56 -7.29 -19.15 -50.40
C ARG A 56 -7.88 -19.40 -49.02
N ASP A 57 -8.12 -20.66 -48.65
CA ASP A 57 -8.66 -21.01 -47.33
C ASP A 57 -7.72 -20.54 -46.22
N ASN A 58 -6.41 -20.75 -46.36
CA ASN A 58 -5.42 -20.25 -45.40
C ASN A 58 -5.41 -18.71 -45.31
N ALA A 59 -5.57 -18.00 -46.44
CA ALA A 59 -5.67 -16.54 -46.44
C ALA A 59 -6.96 -16.07 -45.76
N GLU A 60 -8.09 -16.73 -45.99
CA GLU A 60 -9.37 -16.43 -45.35
C GLU A 60 -9.34 -16.71 -43.84
N HIS A 61 -8.70 -17.81 -43.42
CA HIS A 61 -8.48 -18.12 -42.00
C HIS A 61 -7.54 -17.11 -41.34
N ALA A 62 -6.43 -16.75 -41.98
CA ALA A 62 -5.50 -15.74 -41.47
C ALA A 62 -6.17 -14.35 -41.36
N ALA A 63 -6.96 -13.96 -42.36
CA ALA A 63 -7.70 -12.70 -42.36
C ALA A 63 -8.75 -12.62 -41.24
N LYS A 64 -9.31 -13.76 -40.80
CA LYS A 64 -10.25 -13.81 -39.67
C LYS A 64 -9.55 -13.81 -38.31
N LEU A 65 -8.40 -14.47 -38.18
CA LEU A 65 -7.70 -14.65 -36.91
C LEU A 65 -6.83 -13.45 -36.52
N LEU A 66 -6.19 -12.79 -37.49
CA LEU A 66 -5.36 -11.59 -37.25
C LEU A 66 -6.10 -10.47 -36.51
N PRO A 67 -7.30 -10.01 -36.92
CA PRO A 67 -8.01 -8.95 -36.22
C PRO A 67 -8.45 -9.38 -34.82
N GLN A 68 -8.79 -10.65 -34.60
CA GLN A 68 -9.12 -11.16 -33.27
C GLN A 68 -7.90 -11.14 -32.35
N PHE A 69 -6.72 -11.50 -32.86
CA PHE A 69 -5.48 -11.46 -32.08
C PHE A 69 -5.08 -10.01 -31.75
N GLU A 70 -5.22 -9.09 -32.70
CA GLU A 70 -4.97 -7.66 -32.47
C GLU A 70 -5.94 -7.08 -31.44
N GLN A 71 -7.23 -7.42 -31.51
CA GLN A 71 -8.23 -7.00 -30.54
C GLN A 71 -7.92 -7.52 -29.15
N VAL A 72 -7.59 -8.81 -29.01
CA VAL A 72 -7.20 -9.40 -27.73
C VAL A 72 -5.95 -8.73 -27.17
N LYS A 73 -4.94 -8.47 -28.02
CA LYS A 73 -3.72 -7.76 -27.60
C LYS A 73 -4.02 -6.34 -27.13
N HIS A 74 -4.87 -5.62 -27.83
CA HIS A 74 -5.31 -4.28 -27.46
C HIS A 74 -6.06 -4.30 -26.11
N ASP A 75 -7.02 -5.21 -25.94
CA ASP A 75 -7.79 -5.35 -24.70
C ASP A 75 -6.90 -5.70 -23.51
N PHE A 76 -5.91 -6.59 -23.71
CA PHE A 76 -4.93 -6.90 -22.67
C PHE A 76 -4.05 -5.68 -22.34
N HIS A 77 -3.63 -4.92 -23.35
CA HIS A 77 -2.85 -3.71 -23.12
C HIS A 77 -3.63 -2.68 -22.31
N GLN A 78 -4.88 -2.42 -22.69
CA GLN A 78 -5.75 -1.49 -21.99
C GLN A 78 -6.03 -1.93 -20.54
N LYS A 79 -6.28 -3.23 -20.32
CA LYS A 79 -6.45 -3.79 -18.96
C LYS A 79 -5.17 -3.67 -18.13
N LEU A 80 -4.00 -3.90 -18.73
CA LEU A 80 -2.72 -3.76 -18.06
C LEU A 80 -2.44 -2.30 -17.68
N GLU A 81 -2.75 -1.34 -18.55
CA GLU A 81 -2.61 0.08 -18.23
C GLU A 81 -3.57 0.51 -17.12
N ALA A 82 -4.84 0.12 -17.20
CA ALA A 82 -5.81 0.38 -16.15
C ALA A 82 -5.38 -0.23 -14.80
N TYR A 83 -4.87 -1.46 -14.82
CA TYR A 83 -4.35 -2.12 -13.63
C TYR A 83 -3.13 -1.39 -13.05
N LYS A 84 -2.17 -0.97 -13.89
CA LYS A 84 -1.00 -0.18 -13.44
C LYS A 84 -1.42 1.13 -12.79
N VAL A 85 -2.34 1.87 -13.42
CA VAL A 85 -2.86 3.13 -12.86
C VAL A 85 -3.55 2.87 -11.53
N GLY A 86 -4.38 1.82 -11.44
CA GLY A 86 -5.03 1.43 -10.19
C GLY A 86 -4.04 1.06 -9.08
N LEU A 87 -2.97 0.35 -9.41
CA LEU A 87 -1.94 -0.05 -8.46
C LEU A 87 -1.13 1.16 -7.97
N ILE A 88 -0.80 2.11 -8.85
CA ILE A 88 -0.15 3.37 -8.46
C ILE A 88 -1.06 4.17 -7.51
N ALA A 89 -2.34 4.32 -7.85
CA ALA A 89 -3.30 5.03 -7.01
C ALA A 89 -3.46 4.39 -5.62
N GLN A 90 -3.50 3.05 -5.54
CA GLN A 90 -3.54 2.33 -4.26
C GLN A 90 -2.26 2.52 -3.44
N ALA A 91 -1.09 2.48 -4.09
CA ALA A 91 0.19 2.70 -3.43
C ALA A 91 0.31 4.14 -2.89
N GLU A 92 -0.12 5.13 -3.66
CA GLU A 92 -0.16 6.54 -3.22
C GLU A 92 -1.15 6.74 -2.08
N ALA A 93 -2.34 6.15 -2.14
CA ALA A 93 -3.32 6.21 -1.05
C ALA A 93 -2.78 5.58 0.24
N ALA A 94 -2.10 4.42 0.14
CA ALA A 94 -1.47 3.78 1.29
C ALA A 94 -0.34 4.64 1.88
N LYS A 95 0.47 5.28 1.03
CA LYS A 95 1.53 6.21 1.45
C LYS A 95 0.93 7.43 2.17
N ALA A 96 -0.09 8.05 1.59
CA ALA A 96 -0.78 9.19 2.20
C ALA A 96 -1.39 8.82 3.56
N GLN A 97 -2.00 7.64 3.69
CA GLN A 97 -2.52 7.15 4.97
C GLN A 97 -1.40 6.95 6.01
N SER A 98 -0.23 6.42 5.59
CA SER A 98 0.93 6.29 6.47
C SER A 98 1.43 7.65 6.95
N GLU A 99 1.51 8.63 6.05
CA GLU A 99 1.91 10.00 6.38
C GLU A 99 0.93 10.65 7.35
N VAL A 100 -0.39 10.54 7.12
CA VAL A 100 -1.42 11.04 8.04
C VAL A 100 -1.29 10.42 9.43
N LYS A 101 -1.08 9.10 9.51
CA LYS A 101 -0.86 8.42 10.81
C LYS A 101 0.38 8.94 11.53
N LYS A 102 1.47 9.18 10.81
CA LYS A 102 2.70 9.78 11.38
C LYS A 102 2.43 11.21 11.87
N THR A 103 1.72 12.03 11.10
CA THR A 103 1.35 13.39 11.51
C THR A 103 0.48 13.39 12.77
N ILE A 104 -0.50 12.49 12.86
CA ILE A 104 -1.35 12.35 14.05
C ILE A 104 -0.51 11.94 15.27
N ALA A 105 0.40 10.97 15.12
CA ALA A 105 1.28 10.54 16.19
C ALA A 105 2.20 11.69 16.67
N LEU A 106 2.78 12.45 15.74
CA LEU A 106 3.60 13.63 16.04
C LEU A 106 2.79 14.70 16.80
N ARG A 107 1.59 15.05 16.30
CA ARG A 107 0.73 16.02 16.98
C ARG A 107 0.32 15.56 18.37
N TYR A 108 0.05 14.27 18.54
CA TYR A 108 -0.24 13.70 19.85
C TYR A 108 0.94 13.84 20.81
N SER A 109 2.17 13.51 20.37
CA SER A 109 3.38 13.68 21.19
C SER A 109 3.71 15.14 21.50
N GLU A 110 3.43 16.07 20.58
CA GLU A 110 3.59 17.51 20.80
C GLU A 110 2.63 17.99 21.90
N ILE A 111 1.35 17.60 21.81
CA ILE A 111 0.35 17.94 22.84
C ILE A 111 0.77 17.34 24.18
N GLU A 112 1.18 16.06 24.22
CA GLU A 112 1.68 15.41 25.45
C GLU A 112 2.84 16.20 26.07
N PHE A 113 3.83 16.56 25.25
CA PHE A 113 5.00 17.33 25.69
C PHE A 113 4.59 18.70 26.25
N GLU A 114 3.77 19.47 25.51
CA GLU A 114 3.31 20.79 25.94
C GLU A 114 2.54 20.73 27.26
N ARG A 115 1.66 19.73 27.45
CA ARG A 115 0.89 19.57 28.69
C ARG A 115 1.77 19.21 29.87
N LEU A 116 2.71 18.27 29.70
CA LEU A 116 3.62 17.87 30.77
C LEU A 116 4.59 19.00 31.15
N VAL A 117 5.11 19.76 30.18
CA VAL A 117 5.97 20.92 30.45
C VAL A 117 5.20 22.02 31.18
N ALA A 118 3.96 22.32 30.77
CA ALA A 118 3.14 23.31 31.45
C ALA A 118 2.87 22.92 32.92
N LEU A 119 2.60 21.64 33.17
CA LEU A 119 2.42 21.10 34.51
C LEU A 119 3.70 21.22 35.35
N ASP A 120 4.86 20.86 34.79
CA ASP A 120 6.16 20.93 35.48
C ASP A 120 6.54 22.36 35.89
N LEU A 121 6.36 23.31 34.97
CA LEU A 121 6.61 24.73 35.24
C LEU A 121 5.75 25.24 36.40
N LEU A 122 4.46 24.89 36.40
CA LEU A 122 3.54 25.29 37.47
C LEU A 122 3.86 24.58 38.78
N LEU A 123 4.16 23.29 38.77
CA LEU A 123 4.55 22.50 39.94
C LEU A 123 5.70 23.17 40.72
N THR A 124 6.74 23.58 40.00
CA THR A 124 7.92 24.22 40.59
C THR A 124 7.65 25.62 41.11
N GLN A 125 6.89 26.41 40.36
CA GLN A 125 6.57 27.79 40.74
C GLN A 125 5.64 27.82 41.96
N ILE A 126 4.58 27.02 41.94
CA ILE A 126 3.54 27.11 42.96
C ILE A 126 4.00 26.60 44.32
N SER A 127 4.75 25.49 44.36
CA SER A 127 5.24 24.97 45.63
C SER A 127 6.09 26.01 46.35
N SER A 128 6.94 26.69 45.59
CA SER A 128 7.91 27.65 46.11
C SER A 128 7.21 28.91 46.61
N ARG A 129 6.23 29.41 45.84
CA ARG A 129 5.44 30.60 46.20
C ARG A 129 4.50 30.34 47.38
N VAL A 130 3.78 29.22 47.37
CA VAL A 130 2.87 28.84 48.45
C VAL A 130 3.64 28.69 49.76
N MET A 131 4.76 27.96 49.76
CA MET A 131 5.59 27.82 50.96
C MET A 131 6.14 29.17 51.42
N ALA A 132 6.71 29.97 50.51
CA ALA A 132 7.27 31.26 50.87
C ALA A 132 6.21 32.19 51.47
N PHE A 133 5.02 32.26 50.87
CA PHE A 133 3.94 33.14 51.34
C PHE A 133 3.28 32.63 52.62
N GLY A 134 3.09 31.32 52.77
CA GLY A 134 2.56 30.73 54.01
C GLY A 134 3.44 31.00 55.23
N MET A 135 4.76 31.11 55.01
CA MET A 135 5.76 31.41 56.05
C MET A 135 5.87 32.90 56.41
N VAL A 136 5.27 33.81 55.63
CA VAL A 136 5.21 35.23 55.97
C VAL A 136 4.32 35.44 57.20
N SER A 137 4.69 36.37 58.09
CA SER A 137 3.84 36.76 59.22
C SER A 137 2.49 37.28 58.73
N VAL A 138 1.42 36.96 59.46
CA VAL A 138 0.03 37.35 59.12
C VAL A 138 -0.10 38.85 58.83
N GLN A 139 0.66 39.69 59.54
CA GLN A 139 0.67 41.15 59.38
C GLN A 139 1.20 41.64 58.03
N HIS A 140 1.99 40.82 57.34
CA HIS A 140 2.63 41.14 56.05
C HIS A 140 1.96 40.43 54.87
N LYS A 141 0.88 39.68 55.11
CA LYS A 141 0.10 39.03 54.05
C LYS A 141 -0.82 40.06 53.41
N GLN A 142 -0.46 40.50 52.21
CA GLN A 142 -1.31 41.37 51.40
C GLN A 142 -2.35 40.53 50.65
N GLU A 143 -3.59 41.03 50.58
CA GLU A 143 -4.72 40.36 49.94
C GLU A 143 -4.45 40.05 48.45
N GLU A 144 -3.78 40.95 47.74
CA GLU A 144 -3.38 40.76 46.34
C GLU A 144 -2.48 39.54 46.14
N HIS A 145 -1.53 39.32 47.06
CA HIS A 145 -0.64 38.16 47.02
C HIS A 145 -1.38 36.87 47.37
N SER A 146 -2.33 36.92 48.32
CA SER A 146 -3.20 35.78 48.62
C SER A 146 -4.03 35.38 47.40
N SER A 147 -4.71 36.35 46.75
CA SER A 147 -5.51 36.08 45.54
C SER A 147 -4.67 35.44 44.43
N ARG A 148 -3.45 35.96 44.21
CA ARG A 148 -2.53 35.41 43.21
C ARG A 148 -2.13 33.96 43.50
N VAL A 149 -1.92 33.61 44.77
CA VAL A 149 -1.62 32.22 45.17
C VAL A 149 -2.80 31.29 44.86
N PHE A 150 -4.04 31.72 45.11
CA PHE A 150 -5.23 30.94 44.75
C PHE A 150 -5.40 30.79 43.23
N ASP A 151 -5.13 31.84 42.46
CA ASP A 151 -5.20 31.79 41.00
C ASP A 151 -4.15 30.85 40.40
N GLU A 152 -2.92 30.88 40.92
CA GLU A 152 -1.86 29.96 40.52
C GLU A 152 -2.21 28.51 40.89
N LEU A 153 -2.86 28.28 42.03
CA LEU A 153 -3.32 26.95 42.46
C LEU A 153 -4.40 26.39 41.55
N ARG A 154 -5.36 27.22 41.19
CA ARG A 154 -6.35 26.88 40.17
C ARG A 154 -5.68 26.59 38.83
N ALA A 155 -4.68 27.36 38.42
CA ALA A 155 -3.94 27.11 37.19
C ALA A 155 -3.20 25.77 37.21
N PHE A 156 -2.62 25.39 38.36
CA PHE A 156 -2.01 24.07 38.56
C PHE A 156 -3.04 22.95 38.42
N ASP A 157 -4.21 23.06 39.05
CA ASP A 157 -5.26 22.04 38.95
C ASP A 157 -5.79 21.88 37.52
N VAL A 158 -5.92 23.00 36.78
CA VAL A 158 -6.29 22.97 35.34
C VAL A 158 -5.20 22.30 34.51
N ALA A 159 -3.93 22.61 34.74
CA ALA A 159 -2.82 21.96 34.04
C ALA A 159 -2.75 20.46 34.36
N HIS A 160 -3.00 20.08 35.62
CA HIS A 160 -3.06 18.69 36.04
C HIS A 160 -4.18 17.93 35.32
N SER A 161 -5.38 18.51 35.21
CA SER A 161 -6.50 17.91 34.47
C SER A 161 -6.19 17.75 32.97
N HIS A 162 -5.54 18.75 32.34
CA HIS A 162 -5.12 18.62 30.95
C HIS A 162 -4.03 17.57 30.72
N ALA A 163 -3.19 17.31 31.72
CA ALA A 163 -2.14 16.31 31.67
C ALA A 163 -2.62 14.90 32.08
N GLU A 164 -3.79 14.77 32.70
CA GLU A 164 -4.30 13.52 33.31
C GLU A 164 -4.22 12.32 32.37
N MET A 165 -4.68 12.47 31.12
CA MET A 165 -4.68 11.39 30.14
C MET A 165 -3.28 10.90 29.74
N PHE A 166 -2.25 11.68 30.03
CA PHE A 166 -0.85 11.38 29.73
C PHE A 166 -0.08 10.93 30.97
N LEU A 167 -0.67 10.97 32.16
CA LEU A 167 -0.01 10.54 33.39
C LEU A 167 -0.24 9.05 33.65
N SER A 168 0.71 8.39 34.31
CA SER A 168 0.42 7.05 34.85
C SER A 168 -0.54 7.18 36.04
N THR A 169 -1.28 6.12 36.36
CA THR A 169 -2.17 6.11 37.52
C THR A 169 -1.45 6.47 38.82
N VAL A 170 -0.18 6.05 38.94
CA VAL A 170 0.68 6.35 40.09
C VAL A 170 1.04 7.84 40.13
N ASP A 171 1.56 8.39 39.03
CA ASP A 171 1.96 9.81 38.97
C ASP A 171 0.77 10.74 39.20
N HIS A 172 -0.39 10.40 38.62
CA HIS A 172 -1.63 11.13 38.84
C HIS A 172 -2.05 11.13 40.31
N SER A 173 -2.00 9.98 40.98
CA SER A 173 -2.36 9.88 42.40
C SER A 173 -1.42 10.69 43.32
N GLU A 174 -0.13 10.77 42.98
CA GLU A 174 0.84 11.56 43.72
C GLU A 174 0.63 13.06 43.51
N LEU A 175 0.41 13.51 42.26
CA LEU A 175 0.10 14.90 41.94
C LEU A 175 -1.21 15.36 42.57
N LEU A 176 -2.21 14.48 42.63
CA LEU A 176 -3.47 14.75 43.32
C LEU A 176 -3.27 14.86 44.84
N SER A 177 -2.46 13.98 45.43
CA SER A 177 -2.09 14.06 46.86
C SER A 177 -1.32 15.35 47.17
N PHE A 178 -0.44 15.77 46.26
CA PHE A 178 0.29 17.03 46.35
C PHE A 178 -0.63 18.25 46.24
N SER A 179 -1.53 18.29 45.23
CA SER A 179 -2.53 19.36 45.08
C SER A 179 -3.39 19.49 46.34
N LYS A 180 -3.86 18.37 46.88
CA LYS A 180 -4.66 18.37 48.10
C LYS A 180 -3.93 19.00 49.28
N LYS A 181 -2.68 18.59 49.54
CA LYS A 181 -1.87 19.14 50.63
C LYS A 181 -1.53 20.61 50.45
N LEU A 182 -1.31 21.04 49.20
CA LEU A 182 -1.15 22.45 48.88
C LEU A 182 -2.43 23.25 49.15
N ASN A 183 -3.59 22.75 48.72
CA ASN A 183 -4.89 23.37 48.98
C ASN A 183 -5.17 23.47 50.48
N ASP A 184 -4.93 22.41 51.25
CA ASP A 184 -5.08 22.41 52.70
C ASP A 184 -4.15 23.46 53.35
N PHE A 185 -2.88 23.50 52.93
CA PHE A 185 -1.91 24.47 53.42
C PHE A 185 -2.28 25.92 53.08
N VAL A 186 -2.76 26.18 51.86
CA VAL A 186 -3.22 27.51 51.44
C VAL A 186 -4.47 27.91 52.22
N GLY A 187 -5.44 27.00 52.40
CA GLY A 187 -6.64 27.27 53.19
C GLY A 187 -6.30 27.68 54.62
N GLU A 188 -5.43 26.91 55.27
CA GLU A 188 -5.03 27.14 56.66
C GLU A 188 -4.11 28.36 56.80
N HIS A 189 -2.98 28.39 56.09
CA HIS A 189 -1.94 29.38 56.36
C HIS A 189 -2.01 30.61 55.47
N VAL A 190 -2.70 30.59 54.33
CA VAL A 190 -2.82 31.76 53.45
C VAL A 190 -4.17 32.45 53.64
N GLY A 191 -5.27 31.68 53.72
CA GLY A 191 -6.63 32.22 53.81
C GLY A 191 -7.14 32.50 55.23
N SER A 192 -6.83 31.64 56.21
CA SER A 192 -7.49 31.70 57.53
C SER A 192 -6.82 32.61 58.58
N GLY A 193 -5.72 33.27 58.23
CA GLY A 193 -4.99 34.15 59.16
C GLY A 193 -4.25 33.41 60.28
N MET A 194 -4.11 32.08 60.17
CA MET A 194 -3.33 31.27 61.10
C MET A 194 -1.85 31.69 61.11
N PRO A 195 -1.16 31.55 62.26
CA PRO A 195 0.26 31.86 62.35
C PRO A 195 1.07 31.02 61.35
N SER A 196 2.19 31.58 60.90
CA SER A 196 3.12 30.90 60.00
C SER A 196 3.59 29.60 60.64
N PRO A 197 3.55 28.47 59.90
CA PRO A 197 4.03 27.21 60.43
C PRO A 197 5.54 27.28 60.69
N PRO A 198 6.07 26.56 61.68
CA PRO A 198 7.51 26.48 61.90
C PRO A 198 8.20 25.92 60.66
N ILE A 199 9.45 26.34 60.43
CA ILE A 199 10.25 26.00 59.22
C ILE A 199 10.35 24.47 59.05
N ASP A 200 10.42 23.75 60.17
CA ASP A 200 10.59 22.30 60.23
C ASP A 200 9.25 21.55 60.38
N ALA A 201 8.13 22.19 60.04
CA ALA A 201 6.82 21.54 60.10
C ALA A 201 6.82 20.29 59.20
N PRO A 202 6.36 19.11 59.72
CA PRO A 202 6.31 17.87 58.94
C PRO A 202 5.56 18.02 57.62
N LEU A 203 4.50 18.83 57.59
CA LEU A 203 3.73 19.15 56.39
C LEU A 203 4.57 19.83 55.30
N LEU A 204 5.45 20.78 55.67
CA LEU A 204 6.33 21.46 54.71
C LEU A 204 7.35 20.49 54.12
N GLN A 205 7.90 19.59 54.95
CA GLN A 205 8.80 18.56 54.49
C GLN A 205 8.09 17.59 53.53
N GLU A 206 6.86 17.20 53.84
CA GLU A 206 6.07 16.30 53.01
C GLU A 206 5.70 16.91 51.65
N ILE A 207 5.27 18.19 51.62
CA ILE A 207 5.01 18.92 50.37
C ILE A 207 6.29 19.01 49.54
N ARG A 208 7.46 19.27 50.17
CA ARG A 208 8.75 19.28 49.45
C ARG A 208 9.09 17.91 48.87
N THR A 209 8.93 16.83 49.63
CA THR A 209 9.22 15.47 49.16
C THR A 209 8.31 15.08 47.99
N LEU A 210 7.02 15.36 48.09
CA LEU A 210 6.06 15.10 47.00
C LEU A 210 6.38 15.92 45.76
N ARG A 211 6.72 17.20 45.93
CA ARG A 211 7.12 18.07 44.82
C ARG A 211 8.36 17.54 44.11
N ILE A 212 9.42 17.19 44.85
CA ILE A 212 10.66 16.65 44.27
C ILE A 212 10.35 15.35 43.52
N SER A 213 9.61 14.42 44.14
CA SER A 213 9.26 13.16 43.50
C SER A 213 8.45 13.35 42.22
N ALA A 214 7.43 14.21 42.25
CA ALA A 214 6.62 14.52 41.08
C ALA A 214 7.43 15.22 39.97
N HIS A 215 8.30 16.16 40.34
CA HIS A 215 9.17 16.88 39.41
C HIS A 215 10.15 15.95 38.70
N ASP A 216 10.85 15.09 39.45
CA ASP A 216 11.81 14.14 38.88
C ASP A 216 11.14 13.18 37.90
N LYS A 217 9.93 12.71 38.22
CA LYS A 217 9.13 11.83 37.36
C LYS A 217 8.64 12.55 36.10
N LEU A 218 8.13 13.77 36.23
CA LEU A 218 7.71 14.59 35.09
C LEU A 218 8.89 14.86 34.15
N ILE A 219 10.04 15.27 34.70
CA ILE A 219 11.26 15.48 33.91
C ILE A 219 11.70 14.20 33.20
N ALA A 220 11.74 13.07 33.90
CA ALA A 220 12.13 11.80 33.30
C ALA A 220 11.23 11.43 32.12
N ARG A 221 9.93 11.71 32.24
CA ARG A 221 8.96 11.47 31.16
C ARG A 221 9.10 12.44 30.00
N ILE A 222 9.25 13.73 30.28
CA ILE A 222 9.51 14.77 29.27
C ILE A 222 10.79 14.44 28.47
N GLN A 223 11.86 14.03 29.16
CA GLN A 223 13.10 13.60 28.52
C GLN A 223 12.93 12.30 27.71
N GLY A 224 12.08 11.38 28.19
CA GLY A 224 11.72 10.17 27.45
C GLY A 224 11.05 10.50 26.11
N LEU A 225 10.13 11.47 26.10
CA LEU A 225 9.46 11.95 24.89
C LEU A 225 10.45 12.64 23.93
N GLY A 226 11.35 13.47 24.46
CA GLY A 226 12.37 14.16 23.66
C GLY A 226 13.44 13.25 23.04
N ARG A 227 13.53 11.97 23.43
CA ARG A 227 14.38 10.96 22.79
C ARG A 227 13.67 10.18 21.68
N LEU A 228 12.34 10.28 21.60
CA LEU A 228 11.51 9.57 20.61
C LEU A 228 11.20 10.43 19.38
N SER A 229 11.42 11.74 19.45
CA SER A 229 11.41 12.71 18.34
C SER A 229 12.76 12.78 17.63
#